data_AF-A0A7C7KZW4-F1
#
_entry.id   AF-A0A7C7KZW4-F1
#
_cell.length_a   1.000
_cell.length_b   1.000
_cell.length_c   1.000
_cell.angle_alpha   90.00
_cell.angle_beta   90.00
_cell.angle_gamma   90.00
#
_symmetry.space_group_name_H-M   'P 1'
#
loop_
_entity.id
_entity.type
_entity.pdbx_description
1 polymer ?
#
loop_
_entity_poly.entity_id
_entity_poly.type
_entity_poly.pdbx_seq_one_letter_code
_entity_poly.pdbx_strand_id
1 'polypeptide(L)'
;MQILETNDEVRVQAQHYSAILSRKNGGLLTALRSRKTGATVLEGFGIYTDYGIYAERGYVGTRNESRSRITINRANGRLLVTTTGALKGKVAPRDQLIHYKVTYAFDSSPHIYVDCQLMPSFERNEVRAFLAVRFRVPSLREWTVRTQRGFIHQDARIGPQRSYQDVIEPLDWHEPLIIFRTKTDGALAVTKVKCRAPTVLQNVIIHGEAFFLTWLDGRPAPLLKSPYQMQFRLTVDQLPMSLSTTDER
;
A
#
# COMPACT_ATOMS: atom_id res chain seq x y z
N MET A 1 -11.57 13.01 -16.43
CA MET A 1 -10.35 12.86 -15.61
C MET A 1 -9.29 13.83 -16.10
N GLN A 2 -8.75 14.65 -15.22
CA GLN A 2 -7.72 15.64 -15.53
C GLN A 2 -6.36 15.22 -14.94
N ILE A 3 -5.28 15.62 -15.60
CA ILE A 3 -3.90 15.38 -15.14
C ILE A 3 -3.14 16.69 -15.25
N LEU A 4 -2.40 17.00 -14.20
CA LEU A 4 -1.39 18.06 -14.22
C LEU A 4 -0.04 17.44 -13.88
N GLU A 5 0.95 17.74 -14.70
CA GLU A 5 2.33 17.29 -14.50
C GLU A 5 3.21 18.50 -14.22
N THR A 6 4.05 18.38 -13.21
CA THR A 6 5.13 19.33 -12.93
C THR A 6 6.45 18.57 -12.85
N ASN A 7 7.55 19.31 -12.67
CA ASN A 7 8.86 18.73 -12.45
C ASN A 7 8.94 17.87 -11.17
N ASP A 8 8.07 18.12 -10.20
CA ASP A 8 8.12 17.49 -8.88
C ASP A 8 7.01 16.45 -8.66
N GLU A 9 5.89 16.57 -9.36
CA GLU A 9 4.70 15.76 -9.06
C GLU A 9 3.80 15.53 -10.29
N VAL A 10 2.96 14.50 -10.16
CA VAL A 10 1.85 14.20 -11.06
C VAL A 10 0.58 14.25 -10.23
N ARG A 11 -0.37 15.11 -10.62
CA ARG A 11 -1.67 15.23 -9.99
C ARG A 11 -2.74 14.64 -10.89
N VAL A 12 -3.55 13.74 -10.35
CA VAL A 12 -4.70 13.15 -11.05
C VAL A 12 -5.98 13.61 -10.36
N GLN A 13 -6.94 14.11 -11.13
CA GLN A 13 -8.26 14.49 -10.64
C GLN A 13 -9.34 13.67 -11.35
N ALA A 14 -10.04 12.86 -10.57
CA ALA A 14 -11.17 12.05 -11.00
C ALA A 14 -12.49 12.60 -10.40
N GLN A 15 -13.60 11.91 -10.67
CA GLN A 15 -14.90 12.29 -10.12
C GLN A 15 -14.94 12.11 -8.60
N HIS A 16 -14.41 11.00 -8.10
CA HIS A 16 -14.52 10.60 -6.69
C HIS A 16 -13.31 11.00 -5.84
N TYR A 17 -12.15 11.21 -6.44
CA TYR A 17 -10.90 11.45 -5.72
C TYR A 17 -9.97 12.42 -6.44
N SER A 18 -9.01 12.94 -5.68
CA SER A 18 -7.78 13.54 -6.21
C SER A 18 -6.57 12.80 -5.65
N ALA A 19 -5.57 12.57 -6.50
CA ALA A 19 -4.36 11.82 -6.20
C ALA A 19 -3.12 12.65 -6.54
N ILE A 20 -2.10 12.58 -5.70
CA ILE A 20 -0.81 13.24 -5.91
C ILE A 20 0.29 12.18 -5.86
N LEU A 21 1.12 12.10 -6.89
CA LEU A 21 2.32 11.28 -6.91
C LEU A 21 3.55 12.20 -6.91
N SER A 22 4.53 11.94 -6.07
CA SER A 22 5.73 12.78 -5.96
C SER A 22 6.96 12.08 -6.52
N ARG A 23 7.61 12.71 -7.51
CA ARG A 23 8.86 12.23 -8.12
C ARG A 23 10.00 12.13 -7.10
N LYS A 24 9.96 12.97 -6.04
CA LYS A 24 10.95 13.01 -4.94
C LYS A 24 10.81 11.86 -3.93
N ASN A 25 9.66 11.18 -3.91
CA ASN A 25 9.36 10.08 -2.97
C ASN A 25 9.16 8.76 -3.73
N GLY A 26 10.07 8.47 -4.66
CA GLY A 26 10.03 7.27 -5.47
C GLY A 26 8.90 7.26 -6.49
N GLY A 27 8.33 8.42 -6.83
CA GLY A 27 7.26 8.56 -7.82
C GLY A 27 5.95 7.90 -7.42
N LEU A 28 5.73 7.71 -6.11
CA LEU A 28 4.56 7.04 -5.55
C LEU A 28 3.52 8.02 -5.01
N LEU A 29 2.32 7.51 -4.76
CA LEU A 29 1.16 8.25 -4.25
C LEU A 29 1.45 8.86 -2.86
N THR A 30 1.63 10.17 -2.77
CA THR A 30 1.83 10.87 -1.51
C THR A 30 0.52 11.26 -0.82
N ALA A 31 -0.54 11.47 -1.58
CA ALA A 31 -1.86 11.78 -1.05
C ALA A 31 -2.98 11.26 -1.96
N LEU A 32 -4.03 10.71 -1.34
CA LEU A 32 -5.33 10.43 -1.97
C LEU A 32 -6.41 11.12 -1.14
N ARG A 33 -7.24 11.94 -1.78
CA ARG A 33 -8.31 12.67 -1.12
C ARG A 33 -9.66 12.31 -1.69
N SER A 34 -10.64 12.15 -0.81
CA SER A 34 -12.05 12.14 -1.18
C SER A 34 -12.44 13.48 -1.77
N ARG A 35 -13.12 13.48 -2.92
CA ARG A 35 -13.77 14.69 -3.44
C ARG A 35 -15.14 14.95 -2.82
N LYS A 36 -15.75 13.96 -2.19
CA LYS A 36 -17.04 14.09 -1.51
C LYS A 36 -16.87 14.85 -0.18
N THR A 37 -15.87 14.46 0.61
CA THR A 37 -15.67 14.99 1.97
C THR A 37 -14.45 15.88 2.12
N GLY A 38 -13.55 15.89 1.13
CA GLY A 38 -12.26 16.59 1.23
C GLY A 38 -11.23 15.88 2.10
N ALA A 39 -11.59 14.77 2.75
CA ALA A 39 -10.72 14.00 3.62
C ALA A 39 -9.51 13.44 2.87
N THR A 40 -8.33 13.47 3.49
CA THR A 40 -7.19 12.67 3.02
C THR A 40 -7.37 11.25 3.54
N VAL A 41 -7.63 10.32 2.64
CA VAL A 41 -7.93 8.92 2.97
C VAL A 41 -6.72 8.00 2.80
N LEU A 42 -5.66 8.50 2.18
CA LEU A 42 -4.34 7.85 2.12
C LEU A 42 -3.25 8.92 2.09
N GLU A 43 -2.21 8.74 2.89
CA GLU A 43 -0.99 9.54 2.87
C GLU A 43 0.26 8.65 2.83
N GLY A 44 1.26 9.07 2.04
CA GLY A 44 2.61 8.49 2.09
C GLY A 44 2.67 7.02 1.67
N PHE A 45 2.05 6.66 0.54
CA PHE A 45 2.25 5.35 -0.07
C PHE A 45 3.74 5.11 -0.30
N GLY A 46 4.25 3.98 0.16
CA GLY A 46 5.66 3.66 0.02
C GLY A 46 5.91 2.18 0.07
N ILE A 47 7.09 1.81 -0.40
CA ILE A 47 7.65 0.48 -0.23
C ILE A 47 8.92 0.63 0.58
N TYR A 48 9.09 -0.18 1.62
CA TYR A 48 10.28 -0.14 2.42
C TYR A 48 10.66 -1.50 2.97
N THR A 49 11.93 -1.59 3.34
CA THR A 49 12.47 -2.64 4.17
C THR A 49 13.32 -2.06 5.29
N ASP A 50 13.46 -2.84 6.35
CA ASP A 50 14.32 -2.53 7.48
C ASP A 50 15.66 -3.28 7.42
N TYR A 51 16.33 -3.30 8.57
CA TYR A 51 17.68 -3.81 8.75
C TYR A 51 17.83 -5.30 8.47
N GLY A 52 16.75 -6.09 8.52
CA GLY A 52 16.83 -7.54 8.41
C GLY A 52 17.36 -8.05 7.07
N ILE A 53 17.30 -7.22 6.02
CA ILE A 53 17.85 -7.57 4.70
C ILE A 53 19.35 -7.24 4.61
N TYR A 54 19.79 -6.13 5.20
CA TYR A 54 21.15 -5.60 5.00
C TYR A 54 22.08 -5.78 6.21
N ALA A 55 21.62 -6.46 7.27
CA ALA A 55 22.34 -6.68 8.52
C ALA A 55 22.76 -5.41 9.31
N GLU A 56 22.51 -4.23 8.77
CA GLU A 56 22.74 -2.93 9.41
C GLU A 56 21.42 -2.20 9.70
N ARG A 57 21.35 -1.56 10.88
CA ARG A 57 20.17 -0.78 11.27
C ARG A 57 19.94 0.39 10.33
N GLY A 58 18.84 0.35 9.57
CA GLY A 58 18.47 1.45 8.71
C GLY A 58 17.12 1.27 8.02
N TYR A 59 16.60 2.38 7.51
CA TYR A 59 15.46 2.40 6.61
C TYR A 59 15.95 2.39 5.17
N VAL A 60 15.43 1.46 4.37
CA VAL A 60 15.66 1.40 2.93
C VAL A 60 14.30 1.40 2.24
N GLY A 61 14.00 2.43 1.44
CA GLY A 61 12.66 2.55 0.87
C GLY A 61 12.52 3.65 -0.16
N THR A 62 11.30 3.78 -0.68
CA THR A 62 10.95 4.71 -1.76
C THR A 62 11.05 6.17 -1.32
N ARG A 63 10.94 6.47 -0.02
CA ARG A 63 11.08 7.84 0.50
C ARG A 63 12.46 8.46 0.24
N ASN A 64 13.49 7.64 0.08
CA ASN A 64 14.86 8.09 -0.20
C ASN A 64 15.21 8.02 -1.70
N GLU A 65 14.26 7.63 -2.57
CA GLU A 65 14.47 7.52 -4.01
C GLU A 65 13.99 8.81 -4.71
N SER A 66 14.93 9.62 -5.17
CA SER A 66 14.66 10.90 -5.83
C SER A 66 14.81 10.86 -7.36
N ARG A 67 15.25 9.72 -7.92
CA ARG A 67 15.53 9.52 -9.35
C ARG A 67 14.60 8.49 -9.99
N SER A 68 13.43 8.28 -9.39
CA SER A 68 12.40 7.43 -9.99
C SER A 68 11.96 7.95 -11.35
N ARG A 69 11.65 7.03 -12.28
CA ARG A 69 11.06 7.36 -13.57
C ARG A 69 9.56 7.16 -13.49
N ILE A 70 8.79 8.17 -13.87
CA ILE A 70 7.33 8.07 -14.06
C ILE A 70 7.03 8.11 -15.55
N THR A 71 6.23 7.16 -16.02
CA THR A 71 5.67 7.12 -17.37
C THR A 71 4.16 7.11 -17.29
N ILE A 72 3.51 7.89 -18.15
CA ILE A 72 2.07 8.07 -18.18
C ILE A 72 1.55 7.62 -19.54
N ASN A 73 0.55 6.75 -19.54
CA ASN A 73 -0.10 6.27 -20.76
C ASN A 73 -1.62 6.36 -20.60
N ARG A 74 -2.32 6.81 -21.66
CA ARG A 74 -3.77 6.83 -21.73
C ARG A 74 -4.23 5.81 -22.76
N ALA A 75 -5.00 4.83 -22.33
CA ALA A 75 -5.58 3.82 -23.20
C ALA A 75 -6.96 3.39 -22.68
N ASN A 76 -7.93 3.24 -23.60
CA ASN A 76 -9.26 2.69 -23.30
C ASN A 76 -9.97 3.36 -22.11
N GLY A 77 -9.95 4.69 -22.04
CA GLY A 77 -10.57 5.46 -20.96
C GLY A 77 -9.85 5.37 -19.60
N ARG A 78 -8.72 4.67 -19.53
CA ARG A 78 -7.88 4.54 -18.35
C ARG A 78 -6.60 5.35 -18.48
N LEU A 79 -6.15 5.86 -17.34
CA LEU A 79 -4.85 6.45 -17.16
C LEU A 79 -3.97 5.47 -16.40
N LEU A 80 -2.91 5.02 -17.03
CA LEU A 80 -1.88 4.20 -16.42
C LEU A 80 -0.69 5.08 -16.04
N VAL A 81 -0.40 5.19 -14.75
CA VAL A 81 0.80 5.84 -14.23
C VAL A 81 1.72 4.76 -13.71
N THR A 82 2.83 4.54 -14.42
CA THR A 82 3.84 3.54 -14.04
C THR A 82 5.07 4.23 -13.53
N THR A 83 5.55 3.80 -12.37
CA THR A 83 6.75 4.32 -11.74
C THR A 83 7.77 3.20 -11.56
N THR A 84 9.02 3.47 -11.88
CA THR A 84 10.14 2.54 -11.68
C THR A 84 11.29 3.20 -10.92
N GLY A 85 11.93 2.47 -10.01
CA GLY A 85 13.09 2.95 -9.27
C GLY A 85 13.76 1.83 -8.47
N ALA A 86 14.54 2.19 -7.45
CA ALA A 86 15.08 1.24 -6.48
C ALA A 86 14.85 1.72 -5.04
N LEU A 87 14.74 0.79 -4.10
CA LEU A 87 14.70 1.16 -2.69
C LEU A 87 16.07 1.74 -2.29
N LYS A 88 16.08 2.90 -1.64
CA LYS A 88 17.30 3.61 -1.25
C LYS A 88 17.38 3.82 0.26
N GLY A 89 18.60 3.83 0.79
CA GLY A 89 18.89 4.10 2.19
C GLY A 89 20.39 4.07 2.41
N LYS A 90 20.86 4.61 3.54
CA LYS A 90 22.29 4.67 3.86
C LYS A 90 22.95 3.29 3.89
N VAL A 91 22.20 2.29 4.35
CA VAL A 91 22.66 0.91 4.56
C VAL A 91 22.52 0.02 3.33
N ALA A 92 21.93 0.51 2.23
CA ALA A 92 21.72 -0.31 1.03
C ALA A 92 22.96 -0.24 0.12
N PRO A 93 23.71 -1.34 -0.08
CA PRO A 93 24.83 -1.38 -0.99
C PRO A 93 24.39 -1.08 -2.43
N ARG A 94 25.28 -0.49 -3.24
CA ARG A 94 24.95 -0.09 -4.62
C ARG A 94 24.66 -1.28 -5.55
N ASP A 95 25.22 -2.44 -5.25
CA ASP A 95 25.10 -3.71 -5.97
C ASP A 95 23.96 -4.61 -5.43
N GLN A 96 23.47 -4.36 -4.22
CA GLN A 96 22.38 -5.09 -3.57
C GLN A 96 21.13 -4.21 -3.47
N LEU A 97 20.49 -3.97 -4.61
CA LEU A 97 19.29 -3.13 -4.69
C LEU A 97 18.04 -3.97 -4.90
N ILE A 98 16.94 -3.53 -4.28
CA ILE A 98 15.61 -4.00 -4.61
C ILE A 98 14.98 -2.97 -5.53
N HIS A 99 14.86 -3.33 -6.81
CA HIS A 99 14.17 -2.48 -7.78
C HIS A 99 12.66 -2.61 -7.60
N TYR A 100 11.92 -1.56 -7.94
CA TYR A 100 10.46 -1.60 -7.93
C TYR A 100 9.87 -1.08 -9.23
N LYS A 101 8.69 -1.59 -9.54
CA LYS A 101 7.75 -1.06 -10.53
C LYS A 101 6.37 -0.98 -9.87
N VAL A 102 5.77 0.20 -9.84
CA VAL A 102 4.40 0.39 -9.34
C VAL A 102 3.55 0.96 -10.45
N THR A 103 2.45 0.30 -10.77
CA THR A 103 1.48 0.78 -11.77
C THR A 103 0.18 1.12 -11.09
N TYR A 104 -0.29 2.34 -11.27
CA TYR A 104 -1.61 2.80 -10.88
C TYR A 104 -2.49 2.89 -12.14
N ALA A 105 -3.66 2.27 -12.11
CA ALA A 105 -4.69 2.48 -13.12
C ALA A 105 -5.82 3.32 -12.54
N PHE A 106 -5.97 4.53 -13.07
CA PHE A 106 -7.03 5.48 -12.74
C PHE A 106 -8.07 5.51 -13.85
N ASP A 107 -9.33 5.66 -13.48
CA ASP A 107 -10.45 5.91 -14.40
C ASP A 107 -11.49 6.82 -13.71
N SER A 108 -12.70 6.90 -14.27
CA SER A 108 -13.79 7.71 -13.70
C SER A 108 -14.46 7.09 -12.48
N SER A 109 -14.21 5.81 -12.19
CA SER A 109 -14.80 5.08 -11.06
C SER A 109 -14.16 5.53 -9.72
N PRO A 110 -14.71 5.14 -8.56
CA PRO A 110 -14.07 5.38 -7.27
C PRO A 110 -12.84 4.49 -7.02
N HIS A 111 -12.48 3.65 -7.99
CA HIS A 111 -11.45 2.63 -7.84
C HIS A 111 -10.11 3.07 -8.43
N ILE A 112 -9.04 2.64 -7.77
CA ILE A 112 -7.66 2.72 -8.26
C ILE A 112 -7.08 1.31 -8.15
N TYR A 113 -6.68 0.73 -9.27
CA TYR A 113 -5.97 -0.54 -9.27
C TYR A 113 -4.48 -0.26 -9.11
N VAL A 114 -3.84 -0.99 -8.20
CA VAL A 114 -2.43 -0.87 -7.88
C VAL A 114 -1.76 -2.21 -8.14
N ASP A 115 -0.68 -2.20 -8.93
CA ASP A 115 0.19 -3.35 -9.16
C ASP A 115 1.61 -2.98 -8.71
N CYS A 116 2.07 -3.61 -7.64
CA CYS A 116 3.39 -3.43 -7.05
C CYS A 116 4.26 -4.64 -7.37
N GLN A 117 5.38 -4.40 -8.04
CA GLN A 117 6.39 -5.41 -8.34
C GLN A 117 7.73 -4.99 -7.71
N LEU A 118 8.38 -5.91 -7.01
CA LEU A 118 9.76 -5.78 -6.53
C LEU A 118 10.66 -6.80 -7.22
N MET A 119 11.89 -6.39 -7.51
CA MET A 119 12.90 -7.20 -8.18
C MET A 119 14.23 -7.04 -7.42
N PRO A 120 14.50 -7.88 -6.42
CA PRO A 120 15.81 -7.94 -5.77
C PRO A 120 16.91 -8.29 -6.78
N SER A 121 18.06 -7.61 -6.75
CA SER A 121 19.23 -7.93 -7.57
C SER A 121 20.07 -9.09 -7.01
N PHE A 122 19.75 -9.52 -5.80
CA PHE A 122 20.48 -10.49 -4.99
C PHE A 122 19.50 -11.42 -4.28
N GLU A 123 20.03 -12.51 -3.72
CA GLU A 123 19.27 -13.46 -2.91
C GLU A 123 19.95 -13.68 -1.55
N ARG A 124 19.16 -14.14 -0.59
CA ARG A 124 19.62 -14.56 0.74
C ARG A 124 18.77 -15.75 1.18
N ASN A 125 19.43 -16.82 1.63
CA ASN A 125 18.75 -18.06 2.05
C ASN A 125 17.79 -17.82 3.22
N GLU A 126 18.17 -16.94 4.15
CA GLU A 126 17.32 -16.53 5.26
C GLU A 126 17.54 -15.04 5.56
N VAL A 127 16.43 -14.31 5.69
CA VAL A 127 16.37 -12.95 6.23
C VAL A 127 15.29 -12.88 7.31
N ARG A 128 15.51 -12.04 8.32
CA ARG A 128 14.55 -11.70 9.37
C ARG A 128 14.22 -10.22 9.25
N ALA A 129 13.47 -9.89 8.22
CA ALA A 129 13.26 -8.51 7.80
C ALA A 129 11.79 -8.16 7.70
N PHE A 130 11.52 -6.86 7.78
CA PHE A 130 10.27 -6.30 7.32
C PHE A 130 10.45 -5.86 5.86
N LEU A 131 9.54 -6.23 4.97
CA LEU A 131 9.47 -5.76 3.59
C LEU A 131 7.99 -5.58 3.22
N ALA A 132 7.57 -4.34 3.00
CA ALA A 132 6.15 -4.03 2.91
C ALA A 132 5.82 -2.88 1.98
N VAL A 133 4.63 -2.95 1.36
CA VAL A 133 3.86 -1.76 0.99
C VAL A 133 3.29 -1.16 2.26
N ARG A 134 3.34 0.17 2.37
CA ARG A 134 2.73 0.89 3.48
C ARG A 134 2.05 2.17 3.02
N PHE A 135 1.08 2.62 3.81
CA PHE A 135 0.57 3.98 3.78
C PHE A 135 -0.05 4.32 5.14
N ARG A 136 -0.41 5.59 5.33
CA ARG A 136 -1.19 6.04 6.48
C ARG A 136 -2.59 6.46 6.05
N VAL A 137 -3.55 6.34 6.96
CA VAL A 137 -4.87 6.97 6.85
C VAL A 137 -4.96 8.07 7.90
N PRO A 138 -4.70 9.33 7.55
CA PRO A 138 -4.69 10.42 8.52
C PRO A 138 -6.04 10.60 9.20
N SER A 139 -6.02 10.90 10.50
CA SER A 139 -7.25 11.04 11.31
C SER A 139 -8.14 9.81 11.23
N LEU A 140 -7.56 8.61 11.23
CA LEU A 140 -8.30 7.36 11.29
C LEU A 140 -9.21 7.37 12.52
N ARG A 141 -10.51 7.13 12.30
CA ARG A 141 -11.51 7.00 13.37
C ARG A 141 -11.70 5.53 13.71
N GLU A 142 -11.91 4.71 12.70
CA GLU A 142 -12.24 3.29 12.82
C GLU A 142 -11.74 2.53 11.60
N TRP A 143 -11.58 1.23 11.77
CA TRP A 143 -11.29 0.30 10.69
C TRP A 143 -12.19 -0.93 10.79
N THR A 144 -12.35 -1.60 9.66
CA THR A 144 -13.10 -2.85 9.56
C THR A 144 -12.36 -3.81 8.66
N VAL A 145 -12.22 -5.06 9.08
CA VAL A 145 -11.63 -6.13 8.28
C VAL A 145 -12.61 -7.28 8.16
N ARG A 146 -12.62 -7.95 7.01
CA ARG A 146 -13.29 -9.25 6.86
C ARG A 146 -12.29 -10.36 7.13
N THR A 147 -12.56 -11.14 8.16
CA THR A 147 -11.79 -12.31 8.57
C THR A 147 -12.54 -13.58 8.19
N GLN A 148 -11.88 -14.73 8.30
CA GLN A 148 -12.52 -16.03 8.10
C GLN A 148 -13.67 -16.30 9.09
N ARG A 149 -13.69 -15.58 10.23
CA ARG A 149 -14.70 -15.73 11.29
C ARG A 149 -15.81 -14.67 11.23
N GLY A 150 -15.73 -13.73 10.29
CA GLY A 150 -16.69 -12.64 10.16
C GLY A 150 -16.02 -11.27 10.12
N PHE A 151 -16.76 -10.23 10.47
CA PHE A 151 -16.23 -8.87 10.47
C PHE A 151 -15.67 -8.49 11.83
N ILE A 152 -14.50 -7.87 11.83
CA ILE A 152 -13.97 -7.17 12.99
C ILE A 152 -14.06 -5.68 12.71
N HIS A 153 -14.73 -4.98 13.61
CA HIS A 153 -14.88 -3.54 13.60
C HIS A 153 -14.26 -2.97 14.88
N GLN A 154 -13.34 -2.00 14.75
CA GLN A 154 -12.72 -1.36 15.91
C GLN A 154 -12.42 0.11 15.66
N ASP A 155 -12.53 0.89 16.72
CA ASP A 155 -11.98 2.24 16.78
C ASP A 155 -10.46 2.23 16.63
N ALA A 156 -9.93 3.29 16.02
CA ALA A 156 -8.51 3.51 15.88
C ALA A 156 -7.89 3.76 17.25
N ARG A 157 -6.94 2.90 17.64
CA ARG A 157 -6.17 3.05 18.87
C ARG A 157 -4.75 3.48 18.53
N ILE A 158 -4.31 4.62 19.05
CA ILE A 158 -2.92 5.04 18.98
C ILE A 158 -2.21 4.53 20.22
N GLY A 159 -1.29 3.59 20.04
CA GLY A 159 -0.54 2.99 21.13
C GLY A 159 0.58 2.12 20.61
N PRO A 160 1.42 1.55 21.51
CA PRO A 160 2.59 0.76 21.11
C PRO A 160 2.22 -0.58 20.46
N GLN A 161 0.98 -1.04 20.61
CA GLN A 161 0.52 -2.33 20.11
C GLN A 161 -0.08 -2.23 18.69
N ARG A 162 0.05 -3.31 17.92
CA ARG A 162 -0.62 -3.45 16.62
C ARG A 162 -2.13 -3.67 16.87
N SER A 163 -2.97 -2.94 16.15
CA SER A 163 -4.43 -3.02 16.28
C SER A 163 -5.00 -4.24 15.56
N TYR A 164 -4.34 -4.67 14.47
CA TYR A 164 -4.72 -5.87 13.73
C TYR A 164 -3.50 -6.54 13.11
N GLN A 165 -3.53 -7.88 13.07
CA GLN A 165 -2.55 -8.72 12.39
C GLN A 165 -3.23 -9.96 11.81
N ASP A 166 -3.12 -10.15 10.50
CA ASP A 166 -3.66 -11.29 9.77
C ASP A 166 -3.12 -12.63 10.28
N VAL A 167 -1.86 -12.68 10.73
CA VAL A 167 -1.27 -13.91 11.30
C VAL A 167 -1.90 -14.36 12.63
N ILE A 168 -2.60 -13.46 13.34
CA ILE A 168 -3.31 -13.77 14.58
C ILE A 168 -4.79 -14.05 14.28
N GLU A 169 -5.40 -13.22 13.45
CA GLU A 169 -6.81 -13.31 13.09
C GLU A 169 -6.96 -13.20 11.56
N PRO A 170 -6.98 -14.36 10.85
CA PRO A 170 -6.82 -14.41 9.40
C PRO A 170 -7.92 -13.71 8.60
N LEU A 171 -7.50 -12.85 7.67
CA LEU A 171 -8.34 -12.28 6.61
C LEU A 171 -9.01 -13.38 5.79
N ASP A 172 -10.22 -13.08 5.35
CA ASP A 172 -10.84 -13.85 4.28
C ASP A 172 -10.11 -13.56 2.95
N TRP A 173 -9.16 -14.42 2.60
CA TRP A 173 -8.37 -14.31 1.37
C TRP A 173 -9.16 -14.63 0.09
N HIS A 174 -10.36 -15.22 0.19
CA HIS A 174 -11.25 -15.40 -0.98
C HIS A 174 -11.90 -14.06 -1.36
N GLU A 175 -12.29 -13.26 -0.35
CA GLU A 175 -12.86 -11.95 -0.56
C GLU A 175 -12.29 -10.89 0.39
N PRO A 176 -11.01 -10.50 0.21
CA PRO A 176 -10.33 -9.61 1.14
C PRO A 176 -10.95 -8.21 1.12
N LEU A 177 -11.28 -7.72 2.31
CA LEU A 177 -11.84 -6.40 2.54
C LEU A 177 -11.24 -5.78 3.81
N ILE A 178 -10.56 -4.65 3.65
CA ILE A 178 -10.15 -3.77 4.73
C ILE A 178 -10.73 -2.39 4.45
N ILE A 179 -11.45 -1.81 5.40
CA ILE A 179 -12.05 -0.48 5.32
C ILE A 179 -11.45 0.39 6.40
N PHE A 180 -11.13 1.63 6.04
CA PHE A 180 -10.72 2.70 6.93
C PHE A 180 -11.71 3.85 6.80
N ARG A 181 -12.12 4.45 7.92
CA ARG A 181 -12.93 5.67 7.93
C ARG A 181 -12.23 6.76 8.74
N THR A 182 -12.20 7.96 8.20
CA THR A 182 -11.60 9.13 8.84
C THR A 182 -12.59 9.83 9.75
N LYS A 183 -12.11 10.71 10.63
CA LYS A 183 -12.95 11.60 11.46
C LYS A 183 -13.82 12.57 10.65
N THR A 184 -13.50 12.78 9.37
CA THR A 184 -14.25 13.63 8.43
C THR A 184 -15.10 12.82 7.45
N ASP A 185 -15.45 11.59 7.83
CA ASP A 185 -16.31 10.66 7.08
C ASP A 185 -15.80 10.29 5.67
N GLY A 186 -14.52 10.53 5.38
CA GLY A 186 -13.87 9.93 4.22
C GLY A 186 -13.62 8.45 4.46
N ALA A 187 -13.75 7.63 3.42
CA ALA A 187 -13.49 6.20 3.54
C ALA A 187 -12.55 5.67 2.45
N LEU A 188 -11.68 4.74 2.84
CA LEU A 188 -10.82 3.98 1.94
C LEU A 188 -11.05 2.49 2.15
N ALA A 189 -11.37 1.75 1.10
CA ALA A 189 -11.34 0.30 1.12
C ALA A 189 -10.15 -0.26 0.33
N VAL A 190 -9.46 -1.24 0.90
CA VAL A 190 -8.47 -2.09 0.23
C VAL A 190 -9.14 -3.43 -0.07
N THR A 191 -9.21 -3.79 -1.33
CA THR A 191 -9.89 -5.01 -1.80
C THR A 191 -9.09 -5.72 -2.89
N LYS A 192 -9.51 -6.94 -3.26
CA LYS A 192 -8.94 -7.71 -4.37
C LYS A 192 -7.42 -7.87 -4.27
N VAL A 193 -6.93 -8.05 -3.04
CA VAL A 193 -5.52 -8.30 -2.77
C VAL A 193 -5.13 -9.66 -3.34
N LYS A 194 -4.11 -9.69 -4.19
CA LYS A 194 -3.57 -10.90 -4.81
C LYS A 194 -2.04 -10.83 -4.80
N CYS A 195 -1.38 -11.91 -4.41
CA CYS A 195 0.05 -12.08 -4.59
C CYS A 195 0.31 -13.15 -5.66
N ARG A 196 1.35 -12.97 -6.47
CA ARG A 196 1.77 -13.99 -7.44
C ARG A 196 2.94 -14.81 -6.89
N ALA A 197 2.90 -16.12 -7.16
CA ALA A 197 3.99 -17.04 -6.88
C ALA A 197 5.31 -16.55 -7.50
N PRO A 198 6.48 -16.85 -6.87
CA PRO A 198 6.66 -17.72 -5.70
C PRO A 198 6.36 -17.03 -4.36
N THR A 199 5.89 -15.79 -4.39
CA THR A 199 5.78 -14.95 -3.20
C THR A 199 4.38 -15.03 -2.59
N VAL A 200 4.32 -15.23 -1.28
CA VAL A 200 3.08 -15.22 -0.49
C VAL A 200 3.13 -14.01 0.44
N LEU A 201 2.01 -13.32 0.59
CA LEU A 201 1.89 -12.29 1.60
C LEU A 201 2.05 -12.92 2.98
N GLN A 202 2.94 -12.39 3.81
CA GLN A 202 3.16 -12.94 5.14
C GLN A 202 2.16 -12.40 6.16
N ASN A 203 1.75 -11.14 6.02
CA ASN A 203 0.94 -10.46 7.02
C ASN A 203 0.26 -9.20 6.45
N VAL A 204 -0.91 -8.88 7.01
CA VAL A 204 -1.56 -7.58 6.90
C VAL A 204 -1.63 -6.96 8.29
N ILE A 205 -1.13 -5.74 8.43
CA ILE A 205 -0.99 -5.09 9.75
C ILE A 205 -1.66 -3.73 9.74
N ILE A 206 -2.45 -3.46 10.79
CA ILE A 206 -2.92 -2.12 11.15
C ILE A 206 -2.26 -1.73 12.46
N HIS A 207 -1.63 -0.55 12.50
CA HIS A 207 -0.98 -0.02 13.69
C HIS A 207 -1.13 1.49 13.78
N GLY A 208 -1.98 1.96 14.70
CA GLY A 208 -2.39 3.35 14.75
C GLY A 208 -3.03 3.75 13.41
N GLU A 209 -2.49 4.77 12.76
CA GLU A 209 -2.93 5.22 11.43
C GLU A 209 -2.25 4.49 10.27
N ALA A 210 -1.27 3.64 10.54
CA ALA A 210 -0.46 2.98 9.51
C ALA A 210 -1.05 1.63 9.11
N PHE A 211 -0.99 1.36 7.80
CA PHE A 211 -1.36 0.09 7.20
C PHE A 211 -0.18 -0.51 6.45
N PHE A 212 -0.02 -1.83 6.55
CA PHE A 212 1.06 -2.57 5.92
C PHE A 212 0.54 -3.84 5.23
N LEU A 213 0.96 -4.03 3.98
CA LEU A 213 0.88 -5.32 3.27
C LEU A 213 2.31 -5.85 3.15
N THR A 214 2.61 -6.94 3.83
CA THR A 214 3.99 -7.39 4.06
C THR A 214 4.32 -8.64 3.24
N TRP A 215 5.40 -8.57 2.46
CA TRP A 215 6.04 -9.75 1.89
C TRP A 215 6.92 -10.45 2.92
N LEU A 216 7.55 -9.66 3.80
CA LEU A 216 8.32 -10.15 4.95
C LEU A 216 7.85 -9.39 6.19
N ASP A 217 7.52 -10.09 7.28
CA ASP A 217 6.99 -9.51 8.52
C ASP A 217 7.93 -9.64 9.73
N GLY A 218 9.16 -10.10 9.50
CA GLY A 218 10.19 -10.36 10.50
C GLY A 218 10.44 -11.84 10.77
N ARG A 219 9.54 -12.73 10.34
CA ARG A 219 9.78 -14.17 10.37
C ARG A 219 10.90 -14.59 9.40
N PRO A 220 11.68 -15.63 9.73
CA PRO A 220 12.68 -16.19 8.82
C PRO A 220 12.05 -16.60 7.50
N ALA A 221 12.59 -16.08 6.40
CA ALA A 221 12.20 -16.46 5.06
C ALA A 221 13.33 -16.16 4.07
N PRO A 222 13.38 -16.84 2.92
CA PRO A 222 14.33 -16.49 1.87
C PRO A 222 13.97 -15.16 1.20
N LEU A 223 14.99 -14.37 0.87
CA LEU A 223 14.89 -13.32 -0.14
C LEU A 223 15.32 -13.92 -1.47
N LEU A 224 14.39 -14.10 -2.39
CA LEU A 224 14.63 -14.70 -3.69
C LEU A 224 15.02 -13.64 -4.72
N LYS A 225 15.92 -13.99 -5.65
CA LYS A 225 16.18 -13.19 -6.85
C LYS A 225 15.10 -13.40 -7.91
N SER A 226 13.84 -13.29 -7.51
CA SER A 226 12.65 -13.44 -8.35
C SER A 226 11.68 -12.29 -8.11
N PRO A 227 10.80 -11.94 -9.07
CA PRO A 227 9.81 -10.90 -8.85
C PRO A 227 8.86 -11.21 -7.68
N TYR A 228 8.71 -10.24 -6.79
CA TYR A 228 7.62 -10.20 -5.80
C TYR A 228 6.52 -9.33 -6.38
N GLN A 229 5.31 -9.86 -6.55
CA GLN A 229 4.22 -9.09 -7.15
C GLN A 229 2.97 -9.13 -6.27
N MET A 230 2.40 -7.95 -6.04
CA MET A 230 1.18 -7.74 -5.30
C MET A 230 0.25 -6.81 -6.05
N GLN A 231 -0.99 -7.23 -6.25
CA GLN A 231 -2.05 -6.42 -6.85
C GLN A 231 -3.13 -6.20 -5.81
N PHE A 232 -3.68 -4.99 -5.76
CA PHE A 232 -4.85 -4.67 -4.93
C PHE A 232 -5.60 -3.48 -5.50
N ARG A 233 -6.80 -3.24 -5.00
CA ARG A 233 -7.67 -2.14 -5.39
C ARG A 233 -7.96 -1.25 -4.21
N LEU A 234 -7.73 0.05 -4.38
CA LEU A 234 -8.18 1.10 -3.48
C LEU A 234 -9.55 1.61 -3.95
N THR A 235 -10.49 1.80 -3.04
CA THR A 235 -11.81 2.38 -3.34
C THR A 235 -12.10 3.54 -2.40
N VAL A 236 -12.48 4.69 -2.94
CA VAL A 236 -12.78 5.91 -2.16
C VAL A 236 -14.29 6.09 -2.02
N ASP A 237 -14.77 6.19 -0.77
CA ASP A 237 -16.15 6.47 -0.31
C ASP A 237 -17.30 5.55 -0.78
N GLN A 238 -17.10 4.72 -1.81
CA GLN A 238 -18.06 3.70 -2.24
C GLN A 238 -17.71 2.36 -1.60
N LEU A 239 -18.08 2.20 -0.34
CA LEU A 239 -17.87 0.96 0.39
C LEU A 239 -18.78 -0.15 -0.17
N PRO A 240 -18.28 -1.40 -0.28
CA PRO A 240 -19.13 -2.51 -0.69
C PRO A 240 -20.31 -2.64 0.28
N MET A 241 -21.54 -2.58 -0.24
CA MET A 241 -22.77 -2.71 0.54
C MET A 241 -22.94 -4.15 1.02
N SER A 242 -22.34 -4.48 2.16
CA SER A 242 -22.76 -5.55 3.07
C SER A 242 -21.96 -5.46 4.37
N LEU A 243 -22.19 -4.40 5.14
CA LEU A 243 -21.92 -4.41 6.57
C LEU A 243 -23.31 -4.37 7.23
N SER A 244 -24.07 -5.47 7.12
CA SER A 244 -25.26 -5.61 7.95
C SER A 244 -24.78 -5.66 9.39
N THR A 245 -25.03 -4.57 10.10
CA THR A 245 -24.93 -4.49 11.56
C THR A 245 -25.97 -5.45 12.13
N THR A 246 -25.58 -6.71 12.33
CA THR A 246 -26.37 -7.70 13.04
C THR A 246 -25.40 -8.75 13.53
N ASP A 247 -24.80 -8.47 14.69
CA ASP A 247 -24.73 -9.41 15.82
C ASP A 247 -23.92 -8.74 16.94
N GLU A 248 -24.56 -7.81 17.65
CA GLU A 248 -24.29 -7.68 19.08
C GLU A 248 -25.03 -8.83 19.78
N ARG A 249 -24.27 -9.81 20.25
CA ARG A 249 -24.67 -10.72 21.34
C ARG A 249 -23.47 -10.95 22.25
#